data_AF-A0A2T8F9C4-F1
#
_entry.id   AF-A0A2T8F9C4-F1
#
_cell.length_a   1.000
_cell.length_b   1.000
_cell.length_c   1.000
_cell.angle_alpha   90.00
_cell.angle_beta   90.00
_cell.angle_gamma   90.00
#
_symmetry.space_group_name_H-M   'P 1'
#
loop_
_entity.id
_entity.type
_entity.pdbx_description
1 polymer ?
#
loop_
_entity_poly.entity_id
_entity_poly.type
_entity_poly.pdbx_seq_one_letter_code
_entity_poly.pdbx_strand_id
1 'polypeptide(L)'
;MSGVRRARRAAVAALALLATASCGGGEQPKAGDDEPSPAASSGTLTKSPAPSESSSTEVPVADPEHAVEPPGPRKERLWSADLLVYSQEPLEDGMVEAIRSITGVQRTESLSLAAASIENRVITVGAVDPATYRLFAPQASADLLEAWQRVAGGELAIDLEVGKKLVDEQGFLKLGNDKDAPEVHIGAFAPQVPRIDAVINEKWGQDLGMPQGNALLISTDFISPQSVTRPIQKIVGNAASVQILGPDLDVGAVQTAVLTGGSVADAVGTFRYTVLGGGRIAPESSWVEANIRTEQVPIIGSMTCHKVMFPQLRAALLEIQQRGLADKIHPGEYAGCYYPRYIANTQRLSLHSFGIAFDINVPGNQRGTVGEIDRDVVAIFKRWGFGWGGDWSWTDPMHFEMNQLVDPQ
;
A
#
# COMPACT_ATOMS: atom_id res chain seq x y z
N MET A 1 43.46 47.64 -19.22
CA MET A 1 44.71 47.22 -18.56
C MET A 1 44.84 45.73 -18.68
N SER A 2 45.94 45.30 -19.27
CA SER A 2 46.19 43.95 -19.78
C SER A 2 46.72 43.00 -18.70
N GLY A 3 46.11 41.81 -18.61
CA GLY A 3 46.78 40.52 -18.72
C GLY A 3 47.74 39.98 -17.65
N VAL A 4 47.70 38.64 -17.56
CA VAL A 4 48.80 37.70 -17.21
C VAL A 4 48.96 37.49 -15.69
N ARG A 5 48.94 36.29 -15.09
CA ARG A 5 49.47 34.95 -15.43
C ARG A 5 48.93 33.95 -14.39
N ARG A 6 48.61 32.71 -14.78
CA ARG A 6 49.20 31.47 -14.22
C ARG A 6 48.63 30.23 -14.91
N ALA A 7 49.52 29.56 -15.63
CA ALA A 7 49.34 28.25 -16.21
C ALA A 7 49.48 27.16 -15.14
N ARG A 8 48.77 26.03 -15.32
CA ARG A 8 49.27 24.68 -15.03
C ARG A 8 48.42 23.67 -15.81
N ARG A 9 49.04 23.07 -16.83
CA ARG A 9 48.59 21.83 -17.47
C ARG A 9 49.23 20.67 -16.71
N ALA A 10 48.46 19.63 -16.42
CA ALA A 10 48.97 18.28 -16.27
C ALA A 10 47.85 17.31 -16.69
N ALA A 11 48.07 16.62 -17.81
CA ALA A 11 47.29 15.48 -18.25
C ALA A 11 48.17 14.25 -18.04
N VAL A 12 47.63 13.19 -17.43
CA VAL A 12 48.19 11.83 -17.51
C VAL A 12 47.03 10.85 -17.63
N ALA A 13 47.16 9.98 -18.63
CA ALA A 13 46.22 8.98 -19.08
C ALA A 13 46.22 7.72 -18.19
N ALA A 14 45.09 7.01 -18.15
CA ALA A 14 45.02 5.63 -17.70
C ALA A 14 44.54 4.75 -18.86
N LEU A 15 45.45 3.94 -19.41
CA LEU A 15 45.16 2.78 -20.24
C LEU A 15 44.81 1.60 -19.34
N ALA A 16 43.73 0.89 -19.62
CA ALA A 16 43.49 -0.46 -19.12
C ALA A 16 43.45 -1.42 -20.31
N LEU A 17 44.40 -2.35 -20.36
CA LEU A 17 44.55 -3.41 -21.35
C LEU A 17 43.96 -4.72 -20.78
N LEU A 18 43.11 -5.35 -21.59
CA LEU A 18 42.70 -6.77 -21.50
C LEU A 18 43.79 -7.68 -22.06
N ALA A 19 44.00 -8.87 -21.46
CA ALA A 19 44.04 -10.20 -22.13
C ALA A 19 44.64 -11.33 -21.27
N THR A 20 43.78 -12.29 -20.92
CA THR A 20 43.84 -13.77 -21.01
C THR A 20 45.14 -14.62 -20.90
N ALA A 21 45.02 -15.66 -20.05
CA ALA A 21 45.33 -17.11 -20.24
C ALA A 21 46.78 -17.67 -20.22
N SER A 22 47.06 -18.65 -19.33
CA SER A 22 47.12 -20.11 -19.67
C SER A 22 47.99 -20.96 -18.71
N CYS A 23 47.38 -22.06 -18.21
CA CYS A 23 47.82 -23.46 -18.01
C CYS A 23 48.97 -23.97 -17.11
N GLY A 24 48.64 -25.05 -16.36
CA GLY A 24 49.49 -26.20 -15.95
C GLY A 24 49.44 -26.47 -14.43
N GLY A 25 49.17 -27.65 -13.86
CA GLY A 25 48.93 -29.04 -14.30
C GLY A 25 49.27 -30.01 -13.13
N GLY A 26 48.53 -31.13 -13.00
CA GLY A 26 48.80 -32.29 -12.08
C GLY A 26 48.38 -32.07 -10.60
N GLU A 27 47.79 -32.99 -9.84
CA GLU A 27 47.77 -34.46 -9.90
C GLU A 27 46.62 -34.99 -9.01
N GLN A 28 46.05 -36.15 -9.38
CA GLN A 28 45.06 -36.93 -8.64
C GLN A 28 45.71 -38.25 -8.18
N PRO A 29 45.21 -38.91 -7.13
CA PRO A 29 45.19 -40.37 -7.12
C PRO A 29 43.78 -40.97 -6.92
N LYS A 30 43.56 -42.02 -7.73
CA LYS A 30 42.59 -43.13 -7.73
C LYS A 30 42.50 -43.84 -6.35
N ALA A 31 41.62 -44.79 -6.04
CA ALA A 31 40.32 -45.34 -6.47
C ALA A 31 40.01 -46.43 -5.41
N GLY A 32 38.74 -46.76 -5.20
CA GLY A 32 38.31 -47.89 -4.39
C GLY A 32 36.92 -48.31 -4.84
N ASP A 33 36.89 -49.35 -5.67
CA ASP A 33 35.71 -50.01 -6.23
C ASP A 33 34.90 -50.71 -5.14
N ASP A 34 33.57 -50.74 -5.29
CA ASP A 34 32.75 -51.94 -5.12
C ASP A 34 31.32 -51.66 -5.60
N GLU A 35 31.00 -52.17 -6.79
CA GLU A 35 29.65 -52.49 -7.24
C GLU A 35 29.44 -54.00 -7.01
N PRO A 36 28.18 -54.46 -6.89
CA PRO A 36 27.79 -55.42 -7.92
C PRO A 36 26.43 -55.12 -8.54
N SER A 37 26.44 -55.35 -9.85
CA SER A 37 25.39 -55.27 -10.86
C SER A 37 24.48 -56.56 -10.84
N PRO A 38 23.74 -56.94 -11.90
CA PRO A 38 22.34 -56.60 -12.16
C PRO A 38 21.44 -57.86 -12.30
N ALA A 39 20.13 -57.67 -12.48
CA ALA A 39 19.28 -58.71 -13.09
C ALA A 39 18.23 -58.08 -14.01
N ALA A 40 18.42 -58.31 -15.31
CA ALA A 40 17.42 -58.09 -16.35
C ALA A 40 16.56 -59.35 -16.50
N SER A 41 15.25 -59.17 -16.69
CA SER A 41 14.40 -60.14 -17.39
C SER A 41 13.46 -59.40 -18.31
N SER A 42 13.61 -59.67 -19.60
CA SER A 42 12.77 -59.16 -20.69
C SER A 42 11.44 -59.91 -20.77
N GLY A 43 10.39 -59.17 -21.19
CA GLY A 43 9.28 -59.69 -21.97
C GLY A 43 7.95 -59.83 -21.23
N THR A 44 6.98 -58.97 -21.54
CA THR A 44 5.82 -59.30 -22.38
C THR A 44 4.96 -58.04 -22.60
N LEU A 45 4.71 -57.71 -23.87
CA LEU A 45 3.74 -56.70 -24.31
C LEU A 45 2.31 -57.19 -24.03
N THR A 46 1.49 -56.42 -23.33
CA THR A 46 0.06 -56.27 -23.66
C THR A 46 -0.64 -55.13 -22.90
N LYS A 47 -1.40 -54.34 -23.68
CA LYS A 47 -2.58 -53.51 -23.34
C LYS A 47 -2.40 -52.18 -22.58
N SER A 48 -2.61 -51.09 -23.32
CA SER A 48 -3.00 -49.75 -22.83
C SER A 48 -4.18 -49.79 -21.86
N PRO A 49 -4.16 -48.96 -20.80
CA PRO A 49 -5.35 -48.39 -20.23
C PRO A 49 -5.71 -47.07 -20.95
N ALA A 50 -7.01 -46.85 -21.11
CA ALA A 50 -7.62 -45.60 -21.57
C ALA A 50 -7.25 -44.42 -20.64
N PRO A 51 -7.32 -43.16 -21.11
CA PRO A 51 -6.93 -42.02 -20.30
C PRO A 51 -7.93 -41.86 -19.16
N SER A 52 -7.43 -41.99 -17.93
CA SER A 52 -8.13 -41.54 -16.73
C SER A 52 -8.45 -40.06 -16.88
N GLU A 53 -9.70 -39.73 -16.58
CA GLU A 53 -10.23 -38.38 -16.48
C GLU A 53 -9.23 -37.48 -15.76
N SER A 54 -8.92 -36.33 -16.38
CA SER A 54 -8.16 -35.27 -15.76
C SER A 54 -8.82 -34.90 -14.44
N SER A 55 -8.23 -35.35 -13.33
CA SER A 55 -8.40 -34.67 -12.05
C SER A 55 -7.88 -33.25 -12.26
N SER A 56 -8.80 -32.29 -12.36
CA SER A 56 -8.47 -30.89 -12.17
C SER A 56 -7.73 -30.80 -10.85
N THR A 57 -6.45 -30.46 -10.92
CA THR A 57 -5.66 -30.11 -9.74
C THR A 57 -6.30 -28.83 -9.19
N GLU A 58 -7.30 -28.97 -8.32
CA GLU A 58 -7.86 -27.86 -7.59
C GLU A 58 -6.70 -27.23 -6.83
N VAL A 59 -6.36 -25.99 -7.19
CA VAL A 59 -5.38 -25.22 -6.46
C VAL A 59 -5.94 -25.09 -5.04
N PRO A 60 -5.19 -25.50 -4.00
CA PRO A 60 -5.67 -25.39 -2.63
C PRO A 60 -6.01 -23.92 -2.34
N VAL A 61 -7.27 -23.67 -2.01
CA VAL A 61 -7.80 -22.34 -1.69
C VAL A 61 -7.45 -22.05 -0.24
N ALA A 62 -6.66 -21.00 -0.01
CA ALA A 62 -6.19 -20.65 1.33
C ALA A 62 -7.33 -20.15 2.23
N ASP A 63 -8.31 -19.45 1.65
CA ASP A 63 -9.50 -18.96 2.34
C ASP A 63 -10.77 -19.29 1.54
N PRO A 64 -11.37 -20.47 1.76
CA PRO A 64 -12.58 -20.90 1.06
C PRO A 64 -13.79 -20.00 1.34
N GLU A 65 -13.83 -19.28 2.45
CA GLU A 65 -14.96 -18.41 2.79
C GLU A 65 -14.98 -17.19 1.88
N HIS A 66 -13.81 -16.66 1.50
CA HIS A 66 -13.67 -15.50 0.61
C HIS A 66 -13.35 -15.86 -0.84
N ALA A 67 -13.48 -17.14 -1.24
CA ALA A 67 -13.15 -17.57 -2.60
C ALA A 67 -14.20 -17.13 -3.64
N VAL A 68 -13.71 -16.72 -4.81
CA VAL A 68 -14.48 -16.42 -6.03
C VAL A 68 -14.00 -17.31 -7.18
N GLU A 69 -14.66 -17.23 -8.35
CA GLU A 69 -14.26 -18.04 -9.51
C GLU A 69 -12.80 -17.73 -9.93
N PRO A 70 -11.90 -18.73 -9.95
CA PRO A 70 -10.51 -18.49 -10.31
C PRO A 70 -10.36 -18.25 -11.81
N PRO A 71 -9.53 -17.29 -12.24
CA PRO A 71 -9.31 -17.06 -13.65
C PRO A 71 -8.57 -18.23 -14.29
N GLY A 72 -8.93 -18.54 -15.54
CA GLY A 72 -8.12 -19.40 -16.41
C GLY A 72 -6.91 -18.66 -17.02
N PRO A 73 -6.10 -19.32 -17.86
CA PRO A 73 -5.01 -18.67 -18.60
C PRO A 73 -5.50 -17.44 -19.37
N ARG A 74 -4.68 -16.37 -19.39
CA ARG A 74 -5.01 -15.11 -20.08
C ARG A 74 -5.05 -15.33 -21.59
N LYS A 75 -6.17 -14.94 -22.21
CA LYS A 75 -6.37 -15.01 -23.68
C LYS A 75 -6.45 -13.63 -24.33
N GLU A 76 -6.92 -12.64 -23.57
CA GLU A 76 -7.06 -11.26 -24.05
C GLU A 76 -5.75 -10.49 -23.95
N ARG A 77 -5.58 -9.46 -24.79
CA ARG A 77 -4.44 -8.54 -24.71
C ARG A 77 -4.46 -7.74 -23.40
N LEU A 78 -3.30 -7.20 -23.03
CA LEU A 78 -3.22 -6.21 -21.96
C LEU A 78 -3.71 -4.85 -22.43
N TRP A 79 -4.22 -4.08 -21.49
CA TRP A 79 -4.68 -2.72 -21.63
C TRP A 79 -3.83 -1.81 -20.76
N SER A 80 -3.60 -0.59 -21.22
CA SER A 80 -2.97 0.45 -20.41
C SER A 80 -3.93 0.92 -19.33
N ALA A 81 -3.43 1.08 -18.10
CA ALA A 81 -4.13 1.83 -17.07
C ALA A 81 -3.74 3.30 -17.19
N ASP A 82 -4.51 4.06 -17.97
CA ASP A 82 -4.19 5.45 -18.33
C ASP A 82 -4.82 6.47 -17.38
N LEU A 83 -6.07 6.23 -17.00
CA LEU A 83 -6.80 7.07 -16.05
C LEU A 83 -7.45 6.22 -14.95
N LEU A 84 -7.57 6.84 -13.79
CA LEU A 84 -8.38 6.37 -12.68
C LEU A 84 -9.45 7.42 -12.37
N VAL A 85 -10.70 7.02 -12.49
CA VAL A 85 -11.83 7.75 -11.90
C VAL A 85 -12.08 7.16 -10.52
N TYR A 86 -12.17 8.02 -9.50
CA TYR A 86 -12.34 7.58 -8.12
C TYR A 86 -13.25 8.51 -7.32
N SER A 87 -14.25 7.91 -6.68
CA SER A 87 -15.30 8.53 -5.87
C SER A 87 -15.32 7.95 -4.46
N GLN A 88 -15.91 8.68 -3.52
CA GLN A 88 -16.18 8.16 -2.16
C GLN A 88 -17.34 7.17 -2.17
N GLU A 89 -18.34 7.45 -3.01
CA GLU A 89 -19.55 6.66 -3.20
C GLU A 89 -19.45 5.84 -4.49
N PRO A 90 -20.23 4.75 -4.62
CA PRO A 90 -20.38 4.00 -5.88
C PRO A 90 -20.61 4.92 -7.08
N LEU A 91 -19.93 4.65 -8.19
CA LEU A 91 -20.18 5.36 -9.45
C LEU A 91 -21.51 4.88 -10.02
N GLU A 92 -22.41 5.81 -10.38
CA GLU A 92 -23.68 5.44 -11.00
C GLU A 92 -23.45 4.73 -12.35
N ASP A 93 -24.21 3.67 -12.64
CA ASP A 93 -24.11 2.91 -13.89
C ASP A 93 -24.22 3.82 -15.13
N GLY A 94 -25.09 4.83 -15.08
CA GLY A 94 -25.25 5.81 -16.14
C GLY A 94 -23.99 6.67 -16.37
N MET A 95 -23.24 6.98 -15.31
CA MET A 95 -21.94 7.67 -15.44
C MET A 95 -20.90 6.76 -16.08
N VAL A 96 -20.84 5.50 -15.67
CA VAL A 96 -19.90 4.50 -16.22
C VAL A 96 -20.16 4.28 -17.71
N GLU A 97 -21.42 4.11 -18.12
CA GLU A 97 -21.80 3.95 -19.53
C GLU A 97 -21.56 5.21 -20.37
N ALA A 98 -21.80 6.39 -19.81
CA ALA A 98 -21.48 7.65 -20.47
C ALA A 98 -19.96 7.79 -20.69
N ILE A 99 -19.13 7.37 -19.72
CA ILE A 99 -17.68 7.37 -19.85
C ILE A 99 -17.22 6.37 -20.92
N ARG A 100 -17.76 5.13 -20.91
CA ARG A 100 -17.47 4.11 -21.93
C ARG A 100 -17.78 4.58 -23.35
N SER A 101 -18.76 5.46 -23.50
CA SER A 101 -19.21 6.00 -24.79
C SER A 101 -18.38 7.17 -25.31
N ILE A 102 -17.39 7.67 -24.55
CA ILE A 102 -16.52 8.78 -25.00
C ILE A 102 -15.59 8.29 -26.11
N THR A 103 -15.59 9.02 -27.24
CA THR A 103 -14.58 8.83 -28.29
C THR A 103 -13.17 8.97 -27.72
N GLY A 104 -12.40 7.89 -27.75
CA GLY A 104 -11.05 7.82 -27.19
C GLY A 104 -10.92 6.88 -25.99
N VAL A 105 -12.02 6.54 -25.32
CA VAL A 105 -12.06 5.47 -24.32
C VAL A 105 -12.16 4.12 -25.05
N GLN A 106 -11.23 3.21 -24.77
CA GLN A 106 -11.13 1.91 -25.45
C GLN A 106 -11.56 0.74 -24.56
N ARG A 107 -11.22 0.82 -23.27
CA ARG A 107 -11.59 -0.19 -22.27
C ARG A 107 -11.78 0.48 -20.92
N THR A 108 -12.70 -0.06 -20.15
CA THR A 108 -12.88 0.32 -18.74
C THR A 108 -12.90 -0.92 -17.87
N GLU A 109 -12.45 -0.79 -16.63
CA GLU A 109 -12.56 -1.81 -15.59
C GLU A 109 -13.12 -1.18 -14.32
N SER A 110 -14.26 -1.69 -13.86
CA SER A 110 -14.86 -1.27 -12.59
C SER A 110 -14.18 -2.00 -11.45
N LEU A 111 -13.96 -1.31 -10.34
CA LEU A 111 -13.39 -1.88 -9.14
C LEU A 111 -13.84 -1.08 -7.92
N SER A 112 -13.60 -1.64 -6.73
CA SER A 112 -13.80 -0.91 -5.49
C SER A 112 -12.44 -0.53 -4.93
N LEU A 113 -12.22 0.75 -4.64
CA LEU A 113 -11.02 1.26 -4.01
C LEU A 113 -11.31 1.75 -2.59
N ALA A 114 -10.37 1.44 -1.72
CA ALA A 114 -10.34 1.82 -0.33
C ALA A 114 -8.91 2.13 0.07
N ALA A 115 -8.70 2.89 1.15
CA ALA A 115 -7.37 3.07 1.70
C ALA A 115 -7.30 2.53 3.14
N ALA A 116 -6.51 1.48 3.33
CA ALA A 116 -6.27 0.93 4.66
C ALA A 116 -5.17 1.75 5.35
N SER A 117 -5.42 2.14 6.60
CA SER A 117 -4.38 2.66 7.48
C SER A 117 -3.62 1.49 8.09
N ILE A 118 -2.29 1.49 7.95
CA ILE A 118 -1.38 0.47 8.47
C ILE A 118 -0.05 1.15 8.81
N GLU A 119 0.39 1.08 10.07
CA GLU A 119 1.70 1.55 10.55
C GLU A 119 2.10 2.98 10.08
N ASN A 120 1.26 3.99 10.34
CA ASN A 120 1.41 5.39 9.87
C ASN A 120 1.35 5.60 8.36
N ARG A 121 0.91 4.58 7.61
CA ARG A 121 0.79 4.65 6.16
C ARG A 121 -0.63 4.41 5.74
N VAL A 122 -1.05 5.16 4.74
CA VAL A 122 -2.25 4.82 3.97
C VAL A 122 -1.81 4.02 2.75
N ILE A 123 -2.31 2.79 2.61
CA ILE A 123 -2.14 1.98 1.40
C ILE A 123 -3.46 1.90 0.64
N THR A 124 -3.41 2.01 -0.68
CA THR A 124 -4.61 1.85 -1.52
C THR A 124 -4.84 0.37 -1.81
N VAL A 125 -6.00 -0.15 -1.42
CA VAL A 125 -6.42 -1.53 -1.68
C VAL A 125 -7.55 -1.53 -2.70
N GLY A 126 -7.43 -2.37 -3.73
CA GLY A 126 -8.48 -2.61 -4.71
C GLY A 126 -9.16 -3.96 -4.49
N ALA A 127 -10.48 -3.95 -4.33
CA ALA A 127 -11.28 -5.16 -4.48
C ALA A 127 -11.68 -5.28 -5.96
N VAL A 128 -11.26 -6.39 -6.58
CA VAL A 128 -11.26 -6.54 -8.03
C VAL A 128 -11.79 -7.90 -8.46
N ASP A 129 -12.32 -7.98 -9.68
CA ASP A 129 -12.43 -9.25 -10.40
C ASP A 129 -11.01 -9.65 -10.90
N PRO A 130 -10.42 -10.75 -10.42
CA PRO A 130 -9.07 -11.15 -10.80
C PRO A 130 -8.90 -11.47 -12.29
N ALA A 131 -9.98 -11.85 -12.99
CA ALA A 131 -9.95 -12.22 -14.40
C ALA A 131 -9.85 -11.00 -15.33
N THR A 132 -10.55 -9.92 -15.00
CA THR A 132 -10.63 -8.71 -15.81
C THR A 132 -9.63 -7.65 -15.38
N TYR A 133 -9.42 -7.45 -14.08
CA TYR A 133 -8.44 -6.49 -13.56
C TYR A 133 -7.02 -6.81 -13.98
N ARG A 134 -6.65 -8.10 -14.02
CA ARG A 134 -5.30 -8.52 -14.45
C ARG A 134 -4.94 -8.04 -15.85
N LEU A 135 -5.92 -7.71 -16.69
CA LEU A 135 -5.68 -7.19 -18.03
C LEU A 135 -5.11 -5.76 -18.03
N PHE A 136 -5.25 -5.03 -16.92
CA PHE A 136 -4.67 -3.70 -16.70
C PHE A 136 -3.35 -3.72 -15.92
N ALA A 137 -3.04 -4.83 -15.26
CA ALA A 137 -1.83 -4.96 -14.47
C ALA A 137 -0.55 -4.96 -15.34
N PRO A 138 0.62 -4.58 -14.79
CA PRO A 138 1.89 -4.72 -15.49
C PRO A 138 2.08 -6.15 -16.00
N GLN A 139 2.71 -6.32 -17.17
CA GLN A 139 2.85 -7.64 -17.81
C GLN A 139 3.47 -8.70 -16.88
N ALA A 140 4.47 -8.30 -16.08
CA ALA A 140 5.12 -9.19 -15.11
C ALA A 140 4.14 -9.79 -14.09
N SER A 141 3.04 -9.10 -13.78
CA SER A 141 1.97 -9.56 -12.89
C SER A 141 0.85 -10.25 -13.65
N ALA A 142 0.44 -9.69 -14.79
CA ALA A 142 -0.69 -10.18 -15.56
C ALA A 142 -0.51 -11.63 -16.06
N ASP A 143 0.74 -12.03 -16.31
CA ASP A 143 1.10 -13.36 -16.80
C ASP A 143 1.28 -14.41 -15.69
N LEU A 144 1.31 -14.00 -14.42
CA LEU A 144 1.39 -14.88 -13.25
C LEU A 144 -0.01 -15.43 -12.91
N LEU A 145 -0.44 -16.47 -13.62
CA LEU A 145 -1.75 -17.08 -13.40
C LEU A 145 -1.96 -17.50 -11.95
N GLU A 146 -0.94 -18.10 -11.33
CA GLU A 146 -0.98 -18.55 -9.95
C GLU A 146 -1.27 -17.40 -8.98
N ALA A 147 -0.74 -16.20 -9.22
CA ALA A 147 -1.02 -15.03 -8.39
C ALA A 147 -2.51 -14.67 -8.40
N TRP A 148 -3.13 -14.67 -9.58
CA TRP A 148 -4.56 -14.32 -9.71
C TRP A 148 -5.50 -15.44 -9.25
N GLN A 149 -5.07 -16.70 -9.35
CA GLN A 149 -5.78 -17.83 -8.74
C GLN A 149 -5.76 -17.75 -7.21
N ARG A 150 -4.65 -17.30 -6.61
CA ARG A 150 -4.57 -17.05 -5.17
C ARG A 150 -5.44 -15.89 -4.73
N VAL A 151 -5.44 -14.78 -5.48
CA VAL A 151 -6.37 -13.65 -5.20
C VAL A 151 -7.82 -14.11 -5.29
N ALA A 152 -8.17 -14.89 -6.32
CA ALA A 152 -9.50 -15.48 -6.41
C ALA A 152 -9.78 -16.44 -5.25
N GLY A 153 -8.77 -17.15 -4.74
CA GLY A 153 -8.85 -18.03 -3.58
C GLY A 153 -8.84 -17.34 -2.21
N GLY A 154 -9.05 -16.02 -2.17
CA GLY A 154 -9.18 -15.26 -0.91
C GLY A 154 -7.86 -14.73 -0.35
N GLU A 155 -6.74 -14.85 -1.06
CA GLU A 155 -5.47 -14.24 -0.65
C GLU A 155 -5.32 -12.82 -1.23
N LEU A 156 -4.34 -12.04 -0.75
CA LEU A 156 -4.01 -10.73 -1.34
C LEU A 156 -2.79 -10.80 -2.26
N ALA A 157 -2.75 -9.91 -3.26
CA ALA A 157 -1.56 -9.62 -4.03
C ALA A 157 -1.11 -8.17 -3.76
N ILE A 158 0.19 -7.96 -3.54
CA ILE A 158 0.74 -6.65 -3.13
C ILE A 158 2.07 -6.36 -3.81
N ASP A 159 2.37 -5.09 -4.01
CA ASP A 159 3.71 -4.68 -4.45
C ASP A 159 4.81 -5.13 -3.46
N LEU A 160 5.92 -5.62 -4.00
CA LEU A 160 7.00 -6.24 -3.23
C LEU A 160 7.59 -5.31 -2.16
N GLU A 161 7.82 -4.04 -2.49
CA GLU A 161 8.46 -3.07 -1.58
C GLU A 161 7.53 -2.65 -0.44
N VAL A 162 6.23 -2.84 -0.64
CA VAL A 162 5.18 -2.57 0.35
C VAL A 162 5.01 -3.76 1.25
N GLY A 163 4.74 -4.92 0.65
CA GLY A 163 4.44 -6.12 1.41
C GLY A 163 5.61 -6.55 2.30
N LYS A 164 6.86 -6.43 1.85
CA LYS A 164 8.03 -6.72 2.70
C LYS A 164 8.12 -5.90 3.99
N LYS A 165 7.49 -4.73 4.04
CA LYS A 165 7.53 -3.84 5.20
C LYS A 165 6.36 -4.05 6.15
N LEU A 166 5.26 -4.61 5.65
CA LEU A 166 3.99 -4.71 6.37
C LEU A 166 3.57 -6.15 6.67
N VAL A 167 4.22 -7.14 6.05
CA VAL A 167 3.96 -8.55 6.33
C VAL A 167 4.44 -8.91 7.73
N ASP A 168 3.61 -9.67 8.44
CA ASP A 168 4.00 -10.26 9.71
C ASP A 168 4.89 -11.51 9.54
N GLU A 169 5.25 -12.15 10.65
CA GLU A 169 6.07 -13.36 10.62
C GLU A 169 5.34 -14.59 10.03
N GLN A 170 4.02 -14.54 9.94
CA GLN A 170 3.15 -15.63 9.46
C GLN A 170 2.75 -15.45 7.98
N GLY A 171 3.09 -14.32 7.34
CA GLY A 171 2.76 -14.04 5.96
C GLY A 171 1.45 -13.28 5.76
N PHE A 172 0.85 -12.74 6.81
CA PHE A 172 -0.42 -12.02 6.75
C PHE A 172 -0.20 -10.50 6.74
N LEU A 173 -1.19 -9.81 6.18
CA LEU A 173 -1.32 -8.37 6.22
C LEU A 173 -2.63 -8.02 6.91
N LYS A 174 -2.55 -7.22 7.96
CA LYS A 174 -3.72 -6.68 8.64
C LYS A 174 -4.29 -5.48 7.87
N LEU A 175 -5.53 -5.58 7.42
CA LEU A 175 -6.18 -4.56 6.57
C LEU A 175 -6.97 -3.54 7.40
N GLY A 176 -6.27 -2.82 8.28
CA GLY A 176 -6.83 -1.77 9.12
C GLY A 176 -6.10 -1.64 10.45
N ASN A 177 -6.46 -0.60 11.20
CA ASN A 177 -5.84 -0.32 12.49
C ASN A 177 -6.59 -1.00 13.66
N ASP A 178 -7.92 -1.14 13.58
CA ASP A 178 -8.72 -1.68 14.68
C ASP A 178 -8.24 -3.07 15.13
N LYS A 179 -8.41 -3.42 16.42
CA LYS A 179 -7.87 -4.67 16.98
C LYS A 179 -8.40 -5.91 16.25
N ASP A 180 -9.65 -5.84 15.83
CA ASP A 180 -10.43 -6.83 15.09
C ASP A 180 -10.40 -6.61 13.57
N ALA A 181 -9.59 -5.68 13.07
CA ALA A 181 -9.40 -5.55 11.62
C ALA A 181 -8.87 -6.87 11.04
N PRO A 182 -9.42 -7.33 9.90
CA PRO A 182 -9.13 -8.64 9.36
C PRO A 182 -7.69 -8.76 8.86
N GLU A 183 -7.16 -9.96 8.98
CA GLU A 183 -5.84 -10.35 8.51
C GLU A 183 -6.00 -11.19 7.25
N VAL A 184 -5.34 -10.79 6.17
CA VAL A 184 -5.41 -11.48 4.88
C VAL A 184 -4.03 -12.02 4.54
N HIS A 185 -3.95 -13.29 4.13
CA HIS A 185 -2.68 -13.91 3.76
C HIS A 185 -2.14 -13.31 2.45
N ILE A 186 -0.85 -13.00 2.40
CA ILE A 186 -0.18 -12.55 1.16
C ILE A 186 0.08 -13.75 0.26
N GLY A 187 -0.75 -13.92 -0.76
CA GLY A 187 -0.60 -14.99 -1.74
C GLY A 187 0.43 -14.68 -2.83
N ALA A 188 0.66 -13.40 -3.14
CA ALA A 188 1.60 -13.01 -4.18
C ALA A 188 2.22 -11.63 -3.95
N PHE A 189 3.52 -11.52 -4.24
CA PHE A 189 4.16 -10.22 -4.47
C PHE A 189 4.19 -9.93 -5.96
N ALA A 190 3.35 -9.00 -6.41
CA ALA A 190 3.16 -8.69 -7.82
C ALA A 190 3.02 -7.18 -8.01
N PRO A 191 3.75 -6.57 -8.97
CA PRO A 191 3.54 -5.17 -9.36
C PRO A 191 2.06 -4.86 -9.66
N GLN A 192 1.55 -3.74 -9.18
CA GLN A 192 0.15 -3.36 -9.36
C GLN A 192 0.01 -2.18 -10.33
N VAL A 193 -1.23 -1.89 -10.73
CA VAL A 193 -1.57 -0.66 -11.46
C VAL A 193 -1.11 0.56 -10.63
N PRO A 194 -0.54 1.61 -11.25
CA PRO A 194 -0.14 2.81 -10.52
C PRO A 194 -1.26 3.33 -9.60
N ARG A 195 -0.90 3.73 -8.37
CA ARG A 195 -1.79 4.18 -7.29
C ARG A 195 -2.62 3.09 -6.59
N ILE A 196 -2.50 1.83 -6.98
CA ILE A 196 -3.05 0.68 -6.26
C ILE A 196 -1.86 -0.05 -5.64
N ASP A 197 -1.85 -0.23 -4.33
CA ASP A 197 -0.73 -0.87 -3.62
C ASP A 197 -0.95 -2.38 -3.48
N ALA A 198 -2.19 -2.79 -3.21
CA ALA A 198 -2.61 -4.17 -3.01
C ALA A 198 -3.97 -4.44 -3.66
N VAL A 199 -4.23 -5.71 -3.98
CA VAL A 199 -5.52 -6.18 -4.48
C VAL A 199 -6.00 -7.42 -3.74
N ILE A 200 -7.30 -7.46 -3.52
CA ILE A 200 -8.08 -8.56 -2.98
C ILE A 200 -9.26 -8.82 -3.93
N ASN A 201 -9.95 -9.94 -3.79
CA ASN A 201 -11.14 -10.18 -4.61
C ASN A 201 -12.36 -9.37 -4.11
N GLU A 202 -13.42 -9.32 -4.92
CA GLU A 202 -14.64 -8.56 -4.61
C GLU A 202 -15.33 -9.02 -3.34
N LYS A 203 -15.24 -10.31 -2.96
CA LYS A 203 -15.88 -10.82 -1.75
C LYS A 203 -15.27 -10.22 -0.50
N TRP A 204 -13.94 -10.18 -0.42
CA TRP A 204 -13.25 -9.42 0.62
C TRP A 204 -13.65 -7.94 0.64
N GLY A 205 -13.79 -7.31 -0.54
CA GLY A 205 -14.26 -5.93 -0.63
C GLY A 205 -15.63 -5.71 0.04
N GLN A 206 -16.55 -6.66 -0.13
CA GLN A 206 -17.87 -6.62 0.50
C GLN A 206 -17.78 -6.75 2.02
N ASP A 207 -17.00 -7.71 2.51
CA ASP A 207 -16.86 -7.99 3.94
C ASP A 207 -16.12 -6.87 4.68
N LEU A 208 -15.23 -6.15 3.99
CA LEU A 208 -14.57 -4.94 4.48
C LEU A 208 -15.42 -3.67 4.40
N GLY A 209 -16.63 -3.74 3.85
CA GLY A 209 -17.50 -2.57 3.66
C GLY A 209 -16.97 -1.57 2.63
N MET A 210 -16.16 -2.01 1.67
CA MET A 210 -15.66 -1.13 0.60
C MET A 210 -16.83 -0.68 -0.30
N PRO A 211 -16.90 0.62 -0.68
CA PRO A 211 -17.97 1.10 -1.57
C PRO A 211 -17.86 0.42 -2.94
N GLN A 212 -18.86 -0.40 -3.27
CA GLN A 212 -18.83 -1.21 -4.49
C GLN A 212 -18.80 -0.33 -5.74
N GLY A 213 -17.80 -0.53 -6.60
CA GLY A 213 -17.71 0.17 -7.89
C GLY A 213 -17.48 1.67 -7.78
N ASN A 214 -16.87 2.16 -6.69
CA ASN A 214 -16.51 3.57 -6.52
C ASN A 214 -15.30 4.01 -7.36
N ALA A 215 -14.71 3.11 -8.14
CA ALA A 215 -13.58 3.38 -9.02
C ALA A 215 -13.74 2.76 -10.41
N LEU A 216 -13.10 3.41 -11.39
CA LEU A 216 -13.06 2.97 -12.77
C LEU A 216 -11.66 3.21 -13.35
N LEU A 217 -10.98 2.14 -13.75
CA LEU A 217 -9.78 2.23 -14.58
C LEU A 217 -10.18 2.40 -16.04
N ILE A 218 -9.44 3.21 -16.78
CA ILE A 218 -9.72 3.53 -18.18
C ILE A 218 -8.44 3.39 -19.00
N SER A 219 -8.54 2.69 -20.11
CA SER A 219 -7.53 2.65 -21.17
C SER A 219 -7.98 3.54 -22.34
N THR A 220 -7.07 4.39 -22.79
CA THR A 220 -7.21 5.19 -24.01
C THR A 220 -6.34 4.66 -25.15
N ASP A 221 -5.59 3.57 -24.92
CA ASP A 221 -4.68 2.91 -25.86
C ASP A 221 -3.69 3.93 -26.44
N PHE A 222 -3.79 4.24 -27.73
CA PHE A 222 -2.90 5.21 -28.39
C PHE A 222 -3.38 6.67 -28.29
N ILE A 223 -4.57 6.91 -27.72
CA ILE A 223 -5.13 8.26 -27.55
C ILE A 223 -4.57 8.88 -26.28
N SER A 224 -4.19 10.15 -26.35
CA SER A 224 -3.72 10.92 -25.21
C SER A 224 -4.78 10.94 -24.09
N PRO A 225 -4.44 10.51 -22.86
CA PRO A 225 -5.39 10.52 -21.73
C PRO A 225 -5.94 11.91 -21.42
N GLN A 226 -5.14 12.95 -21.64
CA GLN A 226 -5.52 14.35 -21.44
C GLN A 226 -6.70 14.78 -22.33
N SER A 227 -6.87 14.15 -23.50
CA SER A 227 -7.96 14.48 -24.44
C SER A 227 -9.34 14.06 -23.94
N VAL A 228 -9.41 13.02 -23.09
CA VAL A 228 -10.67 12.50 -22.54
C VAL A 228 -10.94 12.97 -21.11
N THR A 229 -9.95 13.53 -20.40
CA THR A 229 -10.11 14.02 -19.01
C THR A 229 -11.24 15.06 -18.88
N ARG A 230 -11.31 16.05 -19.78
CA ARG A 230 -12.37 17.09 -19.72
C ARG A 230 -13.77 16.52 -19.99
N PRO A 231 -13.99 15.70 -21.03
CA PRO A 231 -15.24 14.97 -21.21
C PRO A 231 -15.65 14.15 -19.97
N ILE A 232 -14.73 13.37 -19.39
CA ILE A 232 -14.98 12.57 -18.19
C ILE A 232 -15.35 13.48 -17.01
N GLN A 233 -14.59 14.56 -16.78
CA GLN A 233 -14.84 15.50 -15.69
C GLN A 233 -16.22 16.16 -15.79
N LYS A 234 -16.74 16.40 -17.01
CA LYS A 234 -18.10 16.92 -17.20
C LYS A 234 -19.18 15.93 -16.80
N ILE A 235 -18.94 14.62 -16.96
CA ILE A 235 -19.87 13.56 -16.57
C ILE A 235 -19.88 13.42 -15.05
N VAL A 236 -18.69 13.28 -14.45
CA VAL A 236 -18.57 12.98 -13.01
C VAL A 236 -18.72 14.21 -12.11
N GLY A 237 -18.62 15.42 -12.67
CA GLY A 237 -18.74 16.66 -11.92
C GLY A 237 -17.76 16.71 -10.74
N ASN A 238 -18.26 17.07 -9.56
CA ASN A 238 -17.47 17.05 -8.33
C ASN A 238 -17.58 15.73 -7.54
N ALA A 239 -18.36 14.76 -8.03
CA ALA A 239 -18.60 13.50 -7.33
C ALA A 239 -17.36 12.59 -7.36
N ALA A 240 -16.60 12.61 -8.46
CA ALA A 240 -15.38 11.82 -8.61
C ALA A 240 -14.15 12.66 -9.00
N SER A 241 -12.98 12.21 -8.57
CA SER A 241 -11.69 12.64 -9.09
C SER A 241 -11.36 11.92 -10.40
N VAL A 242 -10.68 12.60 -11.33
CA VAL A 242 -10.14 12.01 -12.56
C VAL A 242 -8.63 12.19 -12.54
N GLN A 243 -7.89 11.08 -12.49
CA GLN A 243 -6.43 11.09 -12.32
C GLN A 243 -5.77 10.41 -13.52
N ILE A 244 -4.70 11.01 -14.06
CA ILE A 244 -3.84 10.36 -15.05
C ILE A 244 -2.82 9.49 -14.29
N LEU A 245 -2.64 8.25 -14.73
CA LEU A 245 -1.76 7.25 -14.12
C LEU A 245 -0.39 7.13 -14.82
N GLY A 246 -0.25 7.68 -16.03
CA GLY A 246 0.99 7.70 -16.82
C GLY A 246 2.05 8.69 -16.32
N PRO A 247 3.23 8.75 -16.99
CA PRO A 247 4.40 9.53 -16.55
C PRO A 247 4.18 11.06 -16.52
N ASP A 248 3.12 11.55 -17.16
CA ASP A 248 2.65 12.93 -17.02
C ASP A 248 1.72 13.04 -15.80
N LEU A 249 2.31 12.95 -14.60
CA LEU A 249 1.61 13.22 -13.35
C LEU A 249 1.02 14.64 -13.41
N ASP A 250 -0.30 14.76 -13.45
CA ASP A 250 -0.97 16.04 -13.26
C ASP A 250 -0.82 16.46 -11.80
N VAL A 251 0.17 17.31 -11.55
CA VAL A 251 0.48 17.88 -10.23
C VAL A 251 -0.69 18.72 -9.67
N GLY A 252 -1.67 19.08 -10.51
CA GLY A 252 -2.89 19.78 -10.14
C GLY A 252 -4.12 18.88 -9.92
N ALA A 253 -4.02 17.57 -10.15
CA ALA A 253 -5.15 16.66 -9.96
C ALA A 253 -5.52 16.55 -8.47
N VAL A 254 -6.81 16.76 -8.18
CA VAL A 254 -7.36 16.56 -6.84
C VAL A 254 -7.41 15.06 -6.55
N GLN A 255 -6.74 14.64 -5.49
CA GLN A 255 -6.71 13.26 -5.00
C GLN A 255 -7.73 13.10 -3.86
N THR A 256 -8.19 11.87 -3.62
CA THR A 256 -9.17 11.57 -2.55
C THR A 256 -8.55 10.54 -1.60
N ALA A 257 -8.66 10.76 -0.29
CA ALA A 257 -8.09 9.93 0.76
C ALA A 257 -9.20 9.32 1.62
N VAL A 258 -9.65 8.10 1.29
CA VAL A 258 -10.69 7.37 2.03
C VAL A 258 -10.02 6.40 2.99
N LEU A 259 -10.11 6.64 4.29
CA LEU A 259 -9.71 5.62 5.26
C LEU A 259 -10.77 4.52 5.32
N THR A 260 -10.35 3.26 5.45
CA THR A 260 -11.24 2.10 5.64
C THR A 260 -10.75 1.21 6.78
N GLY A 261 -11.63 0.33 7.27
CA GLY A 261 -11.25 -0.74 8.18
C GLY A 261 -11.28 -0.35 9.66
N GLY A 262 -12.34 0.35 10.11
CA GLY A 262 -12.59 0.50 11.54
C GLY A 262 -13.29 1.78 11.98
N SER A 263 -13.59 1.84 13.27
CA SER A 263 -14.24 2.95 13.97
C SER A 263 -13.56 4.31 13.74
N VAL A 264 -12.24 4.34 13.62
CA VAL A 264 -11.46 5.55 13.35
C VAL A 264 -11.71 6.05 11.92
N ALA A 265 -11.77 5.14 10.94
CA ALA A 265 -12.02 5.50 9.55
C ALA A 265 -13.41 6.16 9.39
N ASP A 266 -14.43 5.61 10.04
CA ASP A 266 -15.80 6.16 10.02
C ASP A 266 -15.86 7.57 10.62
N ALA A 267 -15.10 7.84 11.68
CA ALA A 267 -15.15 9.13 12.38
C ALA A 267 -14.26 10.22 11.78
N VAL A 268 -13.17 9.84 11.10
CA VAL A 268 -12.28 10.76 10.37
C VAL A 268 -12.89 11.13 9.03
N GLY A 269 -13.56 10.17 8.39
CA GLY A 269 -14.12 10.32 7.06
C GLY A 269 -13.04 10.53 6.00
N THR A 270 -13.47 11.03 4.86
CA THR A 270 -12.63 11.20 3.68
C THR A 270 -12.39 12.67 3.38
N PHE A 271 -11.20 13.01 2.89
CA PHE A 271 -10.96 14.32 2.30
C PHE A 271 -10.35 14.24 0.91
N ARG A 272 -10.60 15.28 0.12
CA ARG A 272 -9.92 15.55 -1.13
C ARG A 272 -8.75 16.49 -0.89
N TYR A 273 -7.69 16.40 -1.68
CA TYR A 273 -6.49 17.22 -1.52
C TYR A 273 -5.76 17.48 -2.83
N THR A 274 -4.95 18.54 -2.85
CA THR A 274 -3.98 18.81 -3.91
C THR A 274 -2.55 18.64 -3.40
N VAL A 275 -1.61 18.34 -4.30
CA VAL A 275 -0.19 18.19 -3.96
C VAL A 275 0.49 19.55 -3.99
N LEU A 276 1.26 19.85 -2.94
CA LEU A 276 2.13 21.01 -2.86
C LEU A 276 3.59 20.61 -3.10
N GLY A 277 4.47 21.60 -3.22
CA GLY A 277 5.92 21.35 -3.26
C GLY A 277 6.46 20.75 -1.95
N GLY A 278 7.55 19.98 -2.05
CA GLY A 278 8.27 19.46 -0.88
C GLY A 278 7.57 18.31 -0.15
N GLY A 279 6.71 17.55 -0.82
CA GLY A 279 6.00 16.40 -0.25
C GLY A 279 4.82 16.78 0.65
N ARG A 280 4.41 18.04 0.67
CA ARG A 280 3.23 18.51 1.40
C ARG A 280 1.98 18.36 0.55
N ILE A 281 0.83 18.30 1.21
CA ILE A 281 -0.48 18.33 0.55
C ILE A 281 -1.36 19.43 1.15
N ALA A 282 -2.39 19.83 0.43
CA ALA A 282 -3.44 20.72 0.90
C ALA A 282 -4.78 20.00 0.87
N PRO A 283 -5.27 19.47 2.02
CA PRO A 283 -6.64 19.02 2.16
C PRO A 283 -7.65 20.15 1.88
N GLU A 284 -8.84 19.80 1.39
CA GLU A 284 -9.92 20.76 1.17
C GLU A 284 -10.24 21.56 2.44
N SER A 285 -10.34 22.89 2.30
CA SER A 285 -10.50 23.80 3.44
C SER A 285 -11.77 23.51 4.25
N SER A 286 -12.85 23.13 3.58
CA SER A 286 -14.12 22.73 4.23
C SER A 286 -13.94 21.55 5.18
N TRP A 287 -13.16 20.53 4.79
CA TRP A 287 -12.87 19.38 5.65
C TRP A 287 -11.99 19.79 6.83
N VAL A 288 -10.95 20.61 6.59
CA VAL A 288 -10.08 21.13 7.65
C VAL A 288 -10.87 21.93 8.69
N GLU A 289 -11.73 22.84 8.24
CA GLU A 289 -12.60 23.65 9.09
C GLU A 289 -13.60 22.79 9.88
N ALA A 290 -14.13 21.73 9.27
CA ALA A 290 -15.08 20.83 9.93
C ALA A 290 -14.44 19.93 10.99
N ASN A 291 -13.15 19.59 10.83
CA ASN A 291 -12.56 18.45 11.53
C ASN A 291 -11.28 18.74 12.33
N ILE A 292 -10.47 19.72 11.94
CA ILE A 292 -9.20 20.01 12.65
C ILE A 292 -9.42 21.10 13.70
N ARG A 293 -8.93 20.86 14.92
CA ARG A 293 -9.05 21.79 16.06
C ARG A 293 -7.71 21.96 16.75
N THR A 294 -7.51 23.13 17.35
CA THR A 294 -6.44 23.37 18.32
C THR A 294 -7.05 23.39 19.71
N GLU A 295 -6.63 22.49 20.58
CA GLU A 295 -7.13 22.43 21.95
C GLU A 295 -6.00 22.23 22.95
N GLN A 296 -6.25 22.60 24.21
CA GLN A 296 -5.35 22.31 25.32
C GLN A 296 -5.56 20.88 25.81
N VAL A 297 -4.45 20.18 26.05
CA VAL A 297 -4.39 18.84 26.65
C VAL A 297 -3.40 18.83 27.83
N PRO A 298 -3.57 17.92 28.80
CA PRO A 298 -2.65 17.82 29.93
C PRO A 298 -1.22 17.49 29.47
N ILE A 299 -0.22 17.94 30.25
CA ILE A 299 1.22 17.70 30.05
C ILE A 299 1.80 18.40 28.82
N ILE A 300 1.31 18.10 27.62
CA ILE A 300 1.85 18.60 26.33
C ILE A 300 1.46 20.07 26.07
N GLY A 301 0.25 20.48 26.48
CA GLY A 301 -0.27 21.83 26.23
C GLY A 301 -1.10 21.91 24.94
N SER A 302 -0.75 22.83 24.04
CA SER A 302 -1.55 23.10 22.84
C SER A 302 -1.27 22.08 21.73
N MET A 303 -2.29 21.39 21.24
CA MET A 303 -2.18 20.47 20.10
C MET A 303 -3.20 20.78 19.02
N THR A 304 -2.78 20.73 17.76
CA THR A 304 -3.65 20.85 16.58
C THR A 304 -3.82 19.48 15.95
N CYS A 305 -5.01 18.90 16.07
CA CYS A 305 -5.35 17.53 15.70
C CYS A 305 -6.74 17.46 15.08
N HIS A 306 -7.12 16.28 14.57
CA HIS A 306 -8.51 15.95 14.30
C HIS A 306 -9.33 15.98 15.59
N LYS A 307 -10.56 16.49 15.55
CA LYS A 307 -11.44 16.63 16.72
C LYS A 307 -11.67 15.31 17.47
N VAL A 308 -11.64 14.19 16.75
CA VAL A 308 -11.85 12.83 17.31
C VAL A 308 -10.70 12.37 18.21
N MET A 309 -9.51 12.99 18.11
CA MET A 309 -8.37 12.69 18.98
C MET A 309 -8.64 13.09 20.43
N PHE A 310 -9.26 14.26 20.63
CA PHE A 310 -9.18 14.95 21.92
C PHE A 310 -9.83 14.21 23.10
N PRO A 311 -10.97 13.52 22.96
CA PRO A 311 -11.57 12.81 24.10
C PRO A 311 -10.63 11.77 24.71
N GLN A 312 -10.14 10.81 23.92
CA GLN A 312 -9.26 9.74 24.41
C GLN A 312 -7.82 10.23 24.68
N LEU A 313 -7.32 11.21 23.91
CA LEU A 313 -6.02 11.82 24.17
C LEU A 313 -5.97 12.50 25.54
N ARG A 314 -7.04 13.24 25.91
CA ARG A 314 -7.15 13.84 27.24
C ARG A 314 -7.21 12.79 28.34
N ALA A 315 -8.01 11.74 28.15
CA ALA A 315 -8.14 10.67 29.12
C ALA A 315 -6.79 9.97 29.37
N ALA A 316 -6.04 9.68 28.31
CA ALA A 316 -4.70 9.10 28.41
C ALA A 316 -3.72 10.00 29.16
N LEU A 317 -3.64 11.28 28.80
CA LEU A 317 -2.73 12.24 29.43
C LEU A 317 -3.10 12.53 30.89
N LEU A 318 -4.41 12.55 31.22
CA LEU A 318 -4.88 12.64 32.60
C LEU A 318 -4.47 11.41 33.42
N GLU A 319 -4.62 10.20 32.87
CA GLU A 319 -4.21 8.99 33.56
C GLU A 319 -2.69 8.96 33.79
N ILE A 320 -1.89 9.36 32.78
CA ILE A 320 -0.43 9.49 32.89
C ILE A 320 -0.07 10.45 34.04
N GLN A 321 -0.75 11.59 34.12
CA GLN A 321 -0.55 12.54 35.20
C GLN A 321 -0.91 11.96 36.57
N GLN A 322 -2.05 11.26 36.68
CA GLN A 322 -2.53 10.65 37.93
C GLN A 322 -1.62 9.52 38.41
N ARG A 323 -0.97 8.80 37.50
CA ARG A 323 0.02 7.77 37.81
C ARG A 323 1.40 8.33 38.16
N GLY A 324 1.58 9.66 38.13
CA GLY A 324 2.85 10.30 38.46
C GLY A 324 3.92 10.15 37.37
N LEU A 325 3.51 9.92 36.11
CA LEU A 325 4.40 9.72 34.96
C LEU A 325 4.52 10.97 34.08
N ALA A 326 4.06 12.13 34.54
CA ALA A 326 4.04 13.35 33.74
C ALA A 326 5.44 13.83 33.32
N ASP A 327 6.46 13.56 34.14
CA ASP A 327 7.88 13.87 33.85
C ASP A 327 8.46 13.01 32.71
N LYS A 328 7.80 11.90 32.35
CA LYS A 328 8.20 11.03 31.24
C LYS A 328 7.81 11.56 29.87
N ILE A 329 6.97 12.59 29.79
CA ILE A 329 6.62 13.26 28.54
C ILE A 329 7.26 14.64 28.57
N HIS A 330 8.08 14.95 27.58
CA HIS A 330 8.78 16.22 27.46
C HIS A 330 8.04 17.14 26.49
N PRO A 331 7.30 18.16 26.96
CA PRO A 331 6.45 18.97 26.07
C PRO A 331 7.25 19.74 25.02
N GLY A 332 8.50 20.10 25.32
CA GLY A 332 9.41 20.76 24.37
C GLY A 332 9.93 19.84 23.25
N GLU A 333 9.65 18.54 23.32
CA GLU A 333 10.07 17.51 22.36
C GLU A 333 8.88 16.94 21.56
N TYR A 334 7.71 17.57 21.63
CA TYR A 334 6.55 17.28 20.81
C TYR A 334 6.76 17.78 19.36
N ALA A 335 6.50 16.91 18.38
CA ALA A 335 6.73 17.21 16.96
C ALA A 335 5.45 17.21 16.10
N GLY A 336 4.32 17.59 16.70
CA GLY A 336 3.10 17.90 15.96
C GLY A 336 2.14 16.72 15.84
N CYS A 337 0.93 17.04 15.38
CA CYS A 337 -0.17 16.09 15.22
C CYS A 337 -0.77 16.20 13.82
N TYR A 338 -1.33 17.37 13.48
CA TYR A 338 -1.75 17.68 12.11
C TYR A 338 -0.61 18.31 11.29
N TYR A 339 -0.04 17.53 10.37
CA TYR A 339 0.97 17.98 9.40
C TYR A 339 0.75 17.29 8.04
N PRO A 340 -0.07 17.87 7.15
CA PRO A 340 -0.42 17.26 5.86
C PRO A 340 0.76 17.08 4.92
N ARG A 341 1.15 15.81 4.72
CA ARG A 341 2.28 15.40 3.90
C ARG A 341 2.20 13.94 3.44
N TYR A 342 2.97 13.66 2.40
CA TYR A 342 3.42 12.31 2.13
C TYR A 342 4.51 11.88 3.12
N ILE A 343 4.62 10.57 3.33
CA ILE A 343 5.78 9.98 3.99
C ILE A 343 7.00 10.21 3.11
N ALA A 344 8.13 10.57 3.71
CA ALA A 344 9.37 10.90 3.01
C ALA A 344 9.75 9.80 2.00
N ASN A 345 10.10 10.22 0.77
CA ASN A 345 10.45 9.34 -0.35
C ASN A 345 9.33 8.39 -0.80
N THR A 346 8.06 8.70 -0.52
CA THR A 346 6.90 7.95 -0.99
C THR A 346 5.81 8.88 -1.52
N GLN A 347 4.77 8.31 -2.13
CA GLN A 347 3.53 9.01 -2.48
C GLN A 347 2.35 8.61 -1.56
N ARG A 348 2.65 8.02 -0.39
CA ARG A 348 1.64 7.60 0.59
C ARG A 348 1.42 8.67 1.63
N LEU A 349 0.16 8.96 1.93
CA LEU A 349 -0.17 9.90 3.00
C LEU A 349 0.29 9.34 4.34
N SER A 350 0.86 10.22 5.15
CA SER A 350 1.07 9.96 6.58
C SER A 350 -0.23 10.20 7.35
N LEU A 351 -0.46 9.48 8.44
CA LEU A 351 -1.60 9.70 9.33
C LEU A 351 -1.60 11.09 10.00
N HIS A 352 -0.45 11.77 10.05
CA HIS A 352 -0.38 13.20 10.40
C HIS A 352 -1.20 14.08 9.44
N SER A 353 -1.45 13.63 8.21
CA SER A 353 -2.30 14.36 7.26
C SER A 353 -3.77 14.35 7.61
N PHE A 354 -4.19 13.37 8.40
CA PHE A 354 -5.55 13.27 8.92
C PHE A 354 -5.66 13.89 10.32
N GLY A 355 -4.53 14.23 10.96
CA GLY A 355 -4.50 14.76 12.32
C GLY A 355 -4.82 13.72 13.39
N ILE A 356 -4.58 12.44 13.10
CA ILE A 356 -4.84 11.31 13.99
C ILE A 356 -3.56 10.59 14.45
N ALA A 357 -2.41 11.21 14.23
CA ALA A 357 -1.12 10.76 14.70
C ALA A 357 -0.40 11.90 15.40
N PHE A 358 0.52 11.58 16.32
CA PHE A 358 1.32 12.56 17.03
C PHE A 358 2.66 11.99 17.47
N ASP A 359 3.68 12.86 17.51
CA ASP A 359 5.05 12.49 17.86
C ASP A 359 5.49 13.16 19.18
N ILE A 360 6.01 12.40 20.14
CA ILE A 360 6.52 12.91 21.42
C ILE A 360 7.95 12.43 21.72
N ASN A 361 8.65 13.19 22.57
CA ASN A 361 10.01 12.87 23.03
C ASN A 361 10.99 12.56 21.90
N VAL A 362 10.89 13.29 20.78
CA VAL A 362 11.58 12.97 19.52
C VAL A 362 13.10 12.77 19.65
N PRO A 363 13.87 13.58 20.41
CA PRO A 363 15.33 13.43 20.49
C PRO A 363 15.81 12.02 20.89
N GLY A 364 15.12 11.36 21.84
CA GLY A 364 15.45 10.01 22.30
C GLY A 364 14.73 8.88 21.54
N ASN A 365 13.88 9.21 20.57
CA ASN A 365 12.94 8.27 19.95
C ASN A 365 12.98 8.30 18.42
N GLN A 366 14.19 8.43 17.87
CA GLN A 366 14.39 8.41 16.42
C GLN A 366 13.96 7.08 15.82
N ARG A 367 13.39 7.15 14.62
CA ARG A 367 12.97 5.98 13.84
C ARG A 367 14.14 5.02 13.56
N GLY A 368 13.87 3.72 13.62
CA GLY A 368 14.86 2.65 13.52
C GLY A 368 15.60 2.35 14.83
N THR A 369 15.20 2.98 15.94
CA THR A 369 15.73 2.70 17.29
C THR A 369 14.67 2.02 18.16
N VAL A 370 15.09 1.42 19.27
CA VAL A 370 14.16 0.84 20.25
C VAL A 370 13.34 1.91 21.01
N GLY A 371 13.80 3.16 20.99
CA GLY A 371 13.21 4.28 21.70
C GLY A 371 13.36 4.25 23.22
N GLU A 372 13.27 5.43 23.81
CA GLU A 372 13.37 5.73 25.23
C GLU A 372 12.00 6.07 25.87
N ILE A 373 10.89 6.07 25.12
CA ILE A 373 9.56 6.29 25.71
C ILE A 373 9.30 5.27 26.81
N ASP A 374 8.89 5.78 27.97
CA ASP A 374 8.48 4.99 29.13
C ASP A 374 7.35 4.02 28.77
N ARG A 375 7.52 2.74 29.11
CA ARG A 375 6.60 1.69 28.66
C ARG A 375 5.26 1.70 29.39
N ASP A 376 5.19 2.30 30.57
CA ASP A 376 3.91 2.53 31.23
C ASP A 376 3.13 3.65 30.53
N VAL A 377 3.82 4.69 30.02
CA VAL A 377 3.21 5.71 29.16
C VAL A 377 2.66 5.09 27.88
N VAL A 378 3.45 4.24 27.21
CA VAL A 378 3.01 3.50 26.01
C VAL A 378 1.78 2.66 26.33
N ALA A 379 1.80 1.89 27.42
CA ALA A 379 0.69 1.02 27.80
C ALA A 379 -0.61 1.79 28.09
N ILE A 380 -0.51 3.00 28.65
CA ILE A 380 -1.69 3.87 28.89
C ILE A 380 -2.25 4.36 27.56
N PHE A 381 -1.42 4.89 26.65
CA PHE A 381 -1.89 5.28 25.31
C PHE A 381 -2.56 4.11 24.58
N LYS A 382 -1.95 2.91 24.61
CA LYS A 382 -2.54 1.72 23.99
C LYS A 382 -3.90 1.35 24.58
N ARG A 383 -4.08 1.49 25.90
CA ARG A 383 -5.38 1.27 26.54
C ARG A 383 -6.44 2.26 26.07
N TRP A 384 -6.04 3.49 25.81
CA TRP A 384 -6.90 4.55 25.30
C TRP A 384 -6.99 4.57 23.77
N GLY A 385 -6.80 3.42 23.11
CA GLY A 385 -7.07 3.24 21.68
C GLY A 385 -5.99 3.75 20.73
N PHE A 386 -4.77 4.02 21.22
CA PHE A 386 -3.65 4.41 20.35
C PHE A 386 -2.74 3.22 19.99
N GLY A 387 -2.26 3.18 18.76
CA GLY A 387 -1.13 2.36 18.34
C GLY A 387 0.19 3.07 18.68
N TRP A 388 1.26 2.30 18.85
CA TRP A 388 2.59 2.84 19.11
C TRP A 388 3.58 2.35 18.04
N GLY A 389 4.30 3.29 17.42
CA GLY A 389 5.20 2.98 16.33
C GLY A 389 6.40 2.12 16.71
N GLY A 390 6.70 2.01 18.00
CA GLY A 390 7.76 1.11 18.48
C GLY A 390 7.42 -0.38 18.43
N ASP A 391 6.18 -0.75 18.11
CA ASP A 391 5.78 -2.15 17.89
C ASP A 391 6.02 -2.62 16.44
N TRP A 392 6.31 -1.71 15.50
CA TRP A 392 6.44 -2.03 14.08
C TRP A 392 7.77 -2.70 13.75
N SER A 393 7.78 -3.47 12.66
CA SER A 393 8.99 -4.15 12.14
C SER A 393 10.13 -3.17 11.87
N TRP A 394 9.80 -1.99 11.32
CA TRP A 394 10.67 -0.83 11.22
C TRP A 394 10.21 0.26 12.19
N THR A 395 10.51 0.04 13.47
CA THR A 395 10.16 0.85 14.63
C THR A 395 10.25 2.37 14.41
N ASP A 396 9.21 3.08 14.86
CA ASP A 396 9.13 4.55 14.92
C ASP A 396 8.68 4.97 16.34
N PRO A 397 9.57 4.92 17.35
CA PRO A 397 9.16 4.91 18.74
C PRO A 397 8.65 6.28 19.24
N MET A 398 8.86 7.37 18.50
CA MET A 398 8.26 8.68 18.83
C MET A 398 6.78 8.75 18.49
N HIS A 399 6.31 7.88 17.60
CA HIS A 399 5.03 7.99 16.92
C HIS A 399 3.91 7.25 17.65
N PHE A 400 2.77 7.91 17.79
CA PHE A 400 1.50 7.32 18.19
C PHE A 400 0.42 7.66 17.16
N GLU A 401 -0.53 6.76 16.96
CA GLU A 401 -1.67 6.98 16.07
C GLU A 401 -2.96 6.41 16.63
N MET A 402 -4.11 6.98 16.24
CA MET A 402 -5.40 6.38 16.58
C MET A 402 -5.51 5.02 15.93
N ASN A 403 -5.74 4.02 16.78
CA ASN A 403 -5.92 2.65 16.40
C ASN A 403 -7.36 2.17 16.59
N GLN A 404 -8.10 2.78 17.51
CA GLN A 404 -9.50 2.49 17.80
C GLN A 404 -10.15 3.69 18.49
N LEU A 405 -11.44 3.93 18.25
CA LEU A 405 -12.24 4.81 19.10
C LEU A 405 -12.60 4.12 20.41
N VAL A 406 -12.24 4.74 21.53
CA VAL A 406 -12.60 4.29 22.86
C VAL A 406 -13.47 5.37 23.49
N ASP A 407 -14.64 4.98 24.02
CA ASP A 407 -15.49 5.90 24.78
C ASP A 407 -14.84 6.17 26.14
N PRO A 408 -14.50 7.44 26.45
CA PRO A 408 -13.86 7.78 27.72
C PRO A 408 -14.83 7.98 28.89
N GLN A 409 -16.13 7.68 28.71
CA GLN A 409 -17.15 7.80 29.77
C GLN A 409 -17.08 6.71 30.85
#